data_AF-A0A937JN48-F1
#
_entry.id   AF-A0A937JN48-F1
#
_cell.length_a   1.000
_cell.length_b   1.000
_cell.length_c   1.000
_cell.angle_alpha   90.00
_cell.angle_beta   90.00
_cell.angle_gamma   90.00
#
_symmetry.space_group_name_H-M   'P 1'
#
loop_
_entity.id
_entity.type
_entity.pdbx_description
1 polymer ?
#
loop_
_entity_poly.entity_id
_entity_poly.type
_entity_poly.pdbx_seq_one_letter_code
_entity_poly.pdbx_strand_id
1 'polypeptide(L)'
;MISTDRQLKVMEEKLRHAQKSVKDTTGIEREVLHDLVEEMELEIAEYRKIQKGEETIFTVSGVPDLAIALIKARIAKGWTQAELARQLDKQEQAVQRDEAGGYERATLTRLADVADALGYRLRGVLEPAQPREPLDISDLGLPNAPSGPGEK
;
A
#
# COMPACT_ATOMS: atom_id res chain seq x y z
N MET A 1 0.42 -10.47 3.01
CA MET A 1 -0.53 -9.98 1.99
C MET A 1 -0.54 -10.85 0.76
N ILE A 2 -1.71 -11.39 0.44
CA ILE A 2 -1.98 -12.13 -0.80
C ILE A 2 -2.32 -11.12 -1.90
N SER A 3 -1.69 -11.22 -3.07
CA SER A 3 -1.95 -10.31 -4.20
C SER A 3 -2.34 -11.01 -5.50
N THR A 4 -2.35 -12.35 -5.51
CA THR A 4 -2.63 -13.17 -6.69
C THR A 4 -3.42 -14.43 -6.32
N ASP A 5 -4.20 -14.95 -7.28
CA ASP A 5 -4.92 -16.23 -7.11
C ASP A 5 -3.97 -17.41 -6.84
N ARG A 6 -2.74 -17.35 -7.38
CA ARG A 6 -1.71 -18.36 -7.13
C ARG A 6 -1.29 -18.36 -5.65
N GLN A 7 -1.02 -17.19 -5.09
CA GLN A 7 -0.68 -17.06 -3.67
C GLN A 7 -1.85 -17.46 -2.77
N LEU A 8 -3.09 -17.10 -3.16
CA LEU A 8 -4.29 -17.53 -2.45
C LEU A 8 -4.36 -19.06 -2.35
N LYS A 9 -4.22 -19.77 -3.47
CA LYS A 9 -4.27 -21.25 -3.48
C LYS A 9 -3.20 -21.88 -2.60
N VAL A 10 -1.98 -21.35 -2.64
CA VAL A 10 -0.87 -21.83 -1.78
C VAL A 10 -1.17 -21.56 -0.31
N MET A 11 -1.70 -20.39 0.03
CA MET A 11 -2.05 -20.06 1.41
C MET A 11 -3.19 -20.94 1.93
N GLU A 12 -4.23 -21.19 1.12
CA GLU A 12 -5.32 -22.10 1.48
C GLU A 12 -4.85 -23.53 1.72
N GLU A 13 -3.88 -24.01 0.93
CA GLU A 13 -3.27 -25.31 1.15
C GLU A 13 -2.47 -25.36 2.46
N LYS A 14 -1.67 -24.34 2.73
CA LYS A 14 -0.93 -24.21 4.00
C LYS A 14 -1.87 -24.14 5.20
N LEU A 15 -2.94 -23.35 5.10
CA LEU A 15 -3.97 -23.23 6.13
C LEU A 15 -4.59 -24.58 6.44
N ARG A 16 -4.97 -25.38 5.42
CA ARG A 16 -5.50 -26.74 5.63
C ARG A 16 -4.53 -27.63 6.40
N HIS A 17 -3.24 -27.57 6.10
CA HIS A 17 -2.22 -28.34 6.81
C HIS A 17 -2.05 -27.85 8.25
N ALA A 18 -1.95 -26.54 8.46
CA ALA A 18 -1.81 -25.95 9.79
C ALA A 18 -3.02 -26.26 10.69
N GLN A 19 -4.25 -26.13 10.17
CA GLN A 19 -5.47 -26.50 10.88
C GLN A 19 -5.51 -27.99 11.27
N LYS A 20 -4.94 -28.87 10.45
CA LYS A 20 -4.81 -30.29 10.80
C LYS A 20 -3.81 -30.47 11.94
N SER A 21 -2.64 -29.83 11.86
CA SER A 21 -1.62 -29.87 12.92
C SER A 21 -2.14 -29.34 14.26
N VAL A 22 -2.91 -28.24 14.28
CA VAL A 22 -3.55 -27.71 15.50
C VAL A 22 -4.42 -28.74 16.21
N LYS A 23 -5.08 -29.67 15.48
CA LYS A 23 -5.92 -30.71 16.07
C LYS A 23 -5.10 -31.81 16.77
N ASP A 24 -3.91 -32.07 16.26
CA ASP A 24 -3.03 -33.15 16.73
C ASP A 24 -2.04 -32.66 17.81
N THR A 25 -1.90 -31.34 17.99
CA THR A 25 -0.97 -30.67 18.93
C THR A 25 -1.68 -30.21 20.22
N THR A 26 -0.94 -30.10 21.32
CA THR A 26 -1.45 -29.62 22.62
C THR A 26 -0.49 -28.63 23.30
N GLY A 27 -0.97 -27.87 24.29
CA GLY A 27 -0.16 -26.92 25.05
C GLY A 27 0.23 -25.67 24.25
N ILE A 28 1.34 -25.04 24.61
CA ILE A 28 1.81 -23.76 24.04
C ILE A 28 1.99 -23.85 22.52
N GLU A 29 2.46 -24.98 22.00
CA GLU A 29 2.64 -25.19 20.56
C GLU A 29 1.31 -25.07 19.80
N ARG A 30 0.20 -25.50 20.42
CA ARG A 30 -1.13 -25.35 19.83
C ARG A 30 -1.56 -23.88 19.77
N GLU A 31 -1.28 -23.09 20.80
CA GLU A 31 -1.61 -21.66 20.84
C GLU A 31 -0.86 -20.91 19.74
N VAL A 32 0.45 -21.12 19.61
CA VAL A 32 1.26 -20.51 18.55
C VAL A 32 0.75 -20.87 17.15
N LEU A 33 0.41 -22.15 16.92
CA LEU A 33 -0.15 -22.59 15.64
C LEU A 33 -1.55 -22.02 15.39
N HIS A 34 -2.34 -21.82 16.44
CA HIS A 34 -3.67 -21.22 16.34
C HIS A 34 -3.58 -19.76 15.90
N ASP A 35 -2.69 -18.97 16.51
CA ASP A 35 -2.47 -17.56 16.12
C ASP A 35 -2.05 -17.45 14.65
N LEU A 36 -1.17 -18.35 14.19
CA LEU A 36 -0.76 -18.43 12.79
C LEU A 36 -1.93 -18.76 11.85
N VAL A 37 -2.82 -19.67 12.26
CA VAL A 37 -4.03 -20.02 11.51
C VAL A 37 -4.95 -18.82 11.40
N GLU A 38 -5.19 -18.10 12.50
CA GLU A 38 -6.02 -16.89 12.50
C GLU A 38 -5.44 -15.81 11.57
N GLU A 39 -4.14 -15.57 11.61
CA GLU A 39 -3.46 -14.62 10.71
C GLU A 39 -3.67 -14.99 9.23
N MET A 40 -3.49 -16.27 8.88
CA MET A 40 -3.72 -16.75 7.51
C MET A 40 -5.19 -16.60 7.09
N GLU A 41 -6.13 -16.90 7.99
CA GLU A 41 -7.57 -16.75 7.72
C GLU A 41 -7.94 -15.28 7.47
N LEU A 42 -7.35 -14.35 8.23
CA LEU A 42 -7.53 -12.91 8.04
C LEU A 42 -6.98 -12.46 6.68
N GLU A 43 -5.77 -12.87 6.29
CA GLU A 43 -5.21 -12.51 4.98
C GLU A 43 -6.07 -13.05 3.81
N ILE A 44 -6.54 -14.30 3.91
CA ILE A 44 -7.41 -14.91 2.90
C ILE A 44 -8.75 -14.18 2.83
N ALA A 45 -9.33 -13.85 3.97
CA ALA A 45 -10.61 -13.13 4.05
C ALA A 45 -10.49 -11.73 3.45
N GLU A 46 -9.42 -11.00 3.76
CA GLU A 46 -9.12 -9.69 3.17
C GLU A 46 -9.04 -9.79 1.64
N TYR A 47 -8.22 -10.70 1.12
CA TYR A 47 -8.09 -10.88 -0.33
C TYR A 47 -9.43 -11.15 -1.02
N ARG A 48 -10.24 -12.06 -0.46
CA ARG A 48 -11.54 -12.43 -1.04
C ARG A 48 -12.55 -11.27 -1.01
N LYS A 49 -12.56 -10.47 0.05
CA LYS A 49 -13.42 -9.26 0.12
C LYS A 49 -13.08 -8.28 -0.99
N ILE A 50 -11.78 -7.99 -1.15
CA ILE A 50 -11.28 -7.11 -2.20
C ILE A 50 -11.61 -7.69 -3.57
N GLN A 51 -11.32 -8.97 -3.82
CA GLN A 51 -11.56 -9.63 -5.12
C GLN A 51 -13.04 -9.64 -5.52
N LYS A 52 -13.96 -9.74 -4.55
CA LYS A 52 -15.41 -9.66 -4.80
C LYS A 52 -15.91 -8.23 -5.03
N GLY A 53 -15.04 -7.22 -4.88
CA GLY A 53 -15.42 -5.81 -4.94
C GLY A 53 -16.20 -5.32 -3.72
N GLU A 54 -16.19 -6.07 -2.61
CA GLU A 54 -16.82 -5.65 -1.34
C GLU A 54 -16.01 -4.51 -0.69
N GLU A 55 -14.71 -4.44 -0.98
CA GLU A 55 -13.81 -3.37 -0.58
C GLU A 55 -13.19 -2.73 -1.82
N THR A 56 -13.45 -1.43 -2.01
CA THR A 56 -13.00 -0.67 -3.19
C THR A 56 -12.33 0.65 -2.82
N ILE A 57 -12.25 0.99 -1.53
CA ILE A 57 -11.61 2.20 -1.01
C ILE A 57 -10.48 1.76 -0.08
N PHE A 58 -9.26 2.18 -0.39
CA PHE A 58 -8.05 1.79 0.35
C PHE A 58 -7.39 3.03 0.94
N THR A 59 -7.32 3.09 2.26
CA THR A 59 -6.65 4.19 2.98
C THR A 59 -5.13 4.07 2.82
N VAL A 60 -4.50 5.20 2.52
CA VAL A 60 -3.04 5.34 2.41
C VAL A 60 -2.60 6.27 3.55
N SER A 61 -1.94 5.73 4.57
CA SER A 61 -1.51 6.51 5.75
C SER A 61 -0.15 7.18 5.54
N GLY A 62 0.59 6.75 4.52
CA GLY A 62 1.81 7.39 4.06
C GLY A 62 2.20 6.92 2.66
N VAL A 63 3.24 7.54 2.09
CA VAL A 63 3.76 7.18 0.76
C VAL A 63 4.10 5.68 0.63
N PRO A 64 4.69 4.99 1.63
CA PRO A 64 4.96 3.55 1.52
C PRO A 64 3.70 2.68 1.33
N ASP A 65 2.55 3.11 1.85
CA ASP A 65 1.30 2.34 1.76
C ASP A 65 0.65 2.43 0.38
N LEU A 66 1.10 3.36 -0.47
CA LEU A 66 0.54 3.58 -1.80
C LEU A 66 0.67 2.34 -2.68
N ALA A 67 1.82 1.66 -2.62
CA ALA A 67 2.07 0.44 -3.39
C ALA A 67 1.04 -0.65 -3.06
N ILE A 68 0.79 -0.86 -1.76
CA ILE A 68 -0.20 -1.80 -1.27
C ILE A 68 -1.60 -1.41 -1.77
N ALA A 69 -1.98 -0.15 -1.65
CA ALA A 69 -3.29 0.33 -2.12
C ALA A 69 -3.50 0.13 -3.63
N LEU A 70 -2.47 0.34 -4.46
CA LEU A 70 -2.54 0.09 -5.90
C LEU A 70 -2.73 -1.40 -6.23
N ILE A 71 -2.04 -2.28 -5.51
CA ILE A 71 -2.21 -3.73 -5.67
C ILE A 71 -3.63 -4.15 -5.28
N LYS A 72 -4.15 -3.65 -4.14
CA LYS A 72 -5.53 -3.89 -3.72
C LYS A 72 -6.55 -3.38 -4.75
N ALA A 73 -6.33 -2.19 -5.30
CA ALA A 73 -7.14 -1.63 -6.38
C ALA A 73 -7.15 -2.50 -7.64
N ARG A 74 -6.01 -3.08 -8.03
CA ARG A 74 -5.95 -4.05 -9.13
C ARG A 74 -6.82 -5.28 -8.85
N ILE A 75 -6.72 -5.84 -7.64
CA ILE A 75 -7.49 -7.02 -7.23
C ILE A 75 -8.99 -6.69 -7.20
N ALA A 76 -9.38 -5.53 -6.69
CA ALA A 76 -10.77 -5.07 -6.68
C ALA A 76 -11.35 -4.88 -8.08
N LYS A 77 -10.50 -4.50 -9.05
CA LYS A 77 -10.87 -4.44 -10.46
C LYS A 77 -10.99 -5.82 -11.13
N GLY A 78 -10.61 -6.89 -10.43
CA GLY A 78 -10.56 -8.25 -10.96
C GLY A 78 -9.47 -8.48 -12.00
N TRP A 79 -8.45 -7.61 -12.05
CA TRP A 79 -7.41 -7.68 -13.06
C TRP A 79 -6.21 -8.50 -12.59
N THR A 80 -5.69 -9.31 -13.49
CA THR A 80 -4.37 -9.94 -13.41
C THR A 80 -3.27 -8.92 -13.69
N GLN A 81 -2.02 -9.28 -13.35
CA GLN A 81 -0.85 -8.45 -13.68
C GLN A 81 -0.67 -8.31 -15.20
N ALA A 82 -1.02 -9.34 -15.98
CA ALA A 82 -1.03 -9.30 -17.45
C ALA A 82 -2.04 -8.28 -17.99
N GLU A 83 -3.24 -8.22 -17.41
CA GLU A 83 -4.27 -7.26 -17.82
C GLU A 83 -3.90 -5.82 -17.48
N LEU A 84 -3.32 -5.59 -16.29
CA LEU A 84 -2.78 -4.29 -15.94
C LEU A 84 -1.64 -3.88 -16.89
N ALA A 85 -0.75 -4.81 -17.23
CA ALA A 85 0.34 -4.56 -18.17
C ALA A 85 -0.18 -4.19 -19.56
N ARG A 86 -1.19 -4.91 -20.05
CA ARG A 86 -1.88 -4.60 -21.31
C ARG A 86 -2.52 -3.22 -21.30
N GLN A 87 -3.17 -2.83 -20.20
CA GLN A 87 -3.75 -1.49 -20.06
C GLN A 87 -2.70 -0.38 -20.07
N LEU A 88 -1.50 -0.67 -19.57
CA LEU A 88 -0.39 0.28 -19.47
C LEU A 88 0.54 0.27 -20.71
N ASP A 89 0.22 -0.53 -21.72
CA ASP A 89 1.09 -0.82 -22.87
C ASP A 89 2.51 -1.23 -22.43
N LYS A 90 2.58 -2.16 -21.47
CA LYS A 90 3.82 -2.71 -20.92
C LYS A 90 3.85 -4.23 -21.02
N GLN A 91 5.05 -4.79 -20.88
CA GLN A 91 5.24 -6.22 -20.69
C GLN A 91 4.78 -6.63 -19.28
N GLU A 92 4.17 -7.80 -19.16
CA GLU A 92 3.73 -8.36 -17.88
C GLU A 92 4.87 -8.43 -16.85
N GLN A 93 6.06 -8.85 -17.28
CA GLN A 93 7.25 -8.92 -16.41
C GLN A 93 7.63 -7.58 -15.79
N ALA A 94 7.27 -6.44 -16.41
CA ALA A 94 7.49 -5.14 -15.81
C ALA A 94 6.54 -4.91 -14.63
N VAL A 95 5.24 -5.17 -14.81
CA VAL A 95 4.24 -5.07 -13.73
C VAL A 95 4.53 -6.07 -12.60
N GLN A 96 4.90 -7.30 -12.93
CA GLN A 96 5.28 -8.29 -11.92
C GLN A 96 6.47 -7.81 -11.07
N ARG A 97 7.50 -7.21 -11.69
CA ARG A 97 8.64 -6.64 -10.96
C ARG A 97 8.24 -5.44 -10.12
N ASP A 98 7.40 -4.56 -10.66
CA ASP A 98 6.89 -3.40 -9.93
C ASP A 98 6.14 -3.86 -8.66
N GLU A 99 5.19 -4.78 -8.78
CA GLU A 99 4.41 -5.28 -7.63
C GLU A 99 5.26 -6.11 -6.66
N ALA A 100 6.14 -6.98 -7.16
CA ALA A 100 7.00 -7.79 -6.29
C ALA A 100 7.99 -6.95 -5.48
N GLY A 101 8.46 -5.83 -6.05
CA GLY A 101 9.32 -4.87 -5.38
C GLY A 101 8.56 -3.78 -4.63
N GLY A 102 7.25 -3.92 -4.39
CA GLY A 102 6.45 -2.92 -3.68
C GLY A 102 6.49 -1.54 -4.32
N TYR A 103 6.66 -1.46 -5.63
CA TYR A 103 6.87 -0.23 -6.40
C TYR A 103 8.02 0.66 -5.90
N GLU A 104 8.97 0.15 -5.10
CA GLU A 104 10.05 0.95 -4.49
C GLU A 104 10.90 1.72 -5.52
N ARG A 105 11.04 1.17 -6.72
CA ARG A 105 11.83 1.76 -7.83
C ARG A 105 10.95 2.43 -8.88
N ALA A 106 9.63 2.45 -8.69
CA ALA A 106 8.72 3.07 -9.63
C ALA A 106 8.83 4.59 -9.55
N THR A 107 8.73 5.25 -10.70
CA THR A 107 8.64 6.71 -10.74
C THR A 107 7.26 7.17 -10.27
N LEU A 108 7.13 8.42 -9.82
CA LEU A 108 5.82 9.00 -9.50
C LEU A 108 4.86 8.92 -10.71
N THR A 109 5.35 9.16 -11.92
CA THR A 109 4.59 9.00 -13.17
C THR A 109 4.07 7.57 -13.32
N ARG A 110 4.90 6.56 -13.03
CA ARG A 110 4.49 5.15 -13.08
C ARG A 110 3.35 4.84 -12.11
N LEU A 111 3.41 5.39 -10.89
CA LEU A 111 2.35 5.22 -9.89
C LEU A 111 1.05 5.90 -10.33
N ALA A 112 1.14 7.10 -10.91
CA ALA A 112 0.00 7.82 -11.47
C ALA A 112 -0.64 7.05 -12.64
N ASP A 113 0.16 6.57 -13.60
CA ASP A 113 -0.32 5.77 -14.74
C ASP A 113 -1.07 4.51 -14.27
N VAL A 114 -0.55 3.83 -13.24
CA VAL A 114 -1.20 2.65 -12.65
C VAL A 114 -2.53 3.03 -11.99
N ALA A 115 -2.55 4.09 -11.19
CA ALA A 115 -3.80 4.57 -10.56
C ALA A 115 -4.86 4.92 -11.61
N ASP A 116 -4.48 5.65 -12.66
CA ASP A 116 -5.37 6.05 -13.76
C ASP A 116 -5.87 4.83 -14.55
N ALA A 117 -4.99 3.89 -14.89
CA ALA A 117 -5.35 2.64 -15.56
C ALA A 117 -6.34 1.81 -14.72
N LEU A 118 -6.19 1.84 -13.40
CA LEU A 118 -7.11 1.19 -12.46
C LEU A 118 -8.39 2.00 -12.24
N GLY A 119 -8.43 3.29 -12.59
CA GLY A 119 -9.57 4.17 -12.39
C GLY A 119 -9.68 4.69 -10.94
N TYR A 120 -8.56 4.72 -10.22
CA TYR A 120 -8.47 5.18 -8.84
C TYR A 120 -7.88 6.59 -8.78
N ARG A 121 -8.31 7.37 -7.80
CA ARG A 121 -7.77 8.70 -7.52
C ARG A 121 -7.17 8.73 -6.12
N LEU A 122 -5.92 9.16 -6.01
CA LEU A 122 -5.29 9.44 -4.72
C LEU A 122 -5.73 10.82 -4.21
N ARG A 123 -6.16 10.88 -2.95
CA ARG A 123 -6.42 12.11 -2.21
C ARG A 123 -5.58 12.08 -0.94
N GLY A 124 -4.98 13.21 -0.57
CA GLY A 124 -4.13 13.28 0.61
C GLY A 124 -3.97 14.70 1.12
N VAL A 125 -3.51 14.79 2.36
CA VAL A 125 -3.09 16.02 3.04
C VAL A 125 -1.61 15.87 3.37
N LEU A 126 -0.81 16.89 3.05
CA LEU A 126 0.60 16.93 3.44
C LEU A 126 0.75 17.95 4.56
N GLU A 127 1.13 17.46 5.74
CA GLU A 127 1.30 18.26 6.94
C GLU A 127 2.72 18.10 7.50
N PRO A 128 3.21 19.08 8.29
CA PRO A 128 4.48 18.95 8.98
C PRO A 128 4.48 17.74 9.94
N ALA A 129 5.51 16.89 9.86
CA ALA A 129 5.68 15.76 10.79
C ALA A 129 5.85 16.20 12.25
N GLN A 130 6.28 17.44 12.45
CA GLN A 130 6.28 18.13 13.74
C GLN A 130 5.80 19.56 13.53
N PRO A 131 5.12 20.17 14.52
CA PRO A 131 4.77 21.58 14.47
C PRO A 131 6.02 22.41 14.19
N ARG A 132 6.02 23.21 13.12
CA ARG A 132 7.09 24.19 12.93
C ARG A 132 6.87 25.27 13.98
N GLU A 133 7.80 25.39 14.93
CA GLU A 133 7.91 26.63 15.69
C GLU A 133 8.11 27.78 14.69
N PRO A 134 7.44 28.92 14.88
CA PRO A 134 7.65 30.09 14.04
C PRO A 134 9.14 30.42 13.99
N LEU A 135 9.70 30.59 12.80
CA LEU A 135 11.07 31.08 12.65
C LEU A 135 11.17 32.42 13.36
N ASP A 136 11.97 32.49 14.43
CA ASP A 136 12.30 33.76 15.06
C ASP A 136 13.25 34.53 14.14
N ILE A 137 12.68 35.42 13.34
CA ILE A 137 13.43 36.26 12.40
C ILE A 137 14.36 37.26 13.09
N SER A 138 14.28 37.41 14.42
CA SER A 138 15.19 38.27 15.18
C SER A 138 16.63 37.71 15.26
N ASP A 139 16.81 36.39 15.10
CA ASP A 139 18.12 35.72 15.09
C ASP A 139 18.84 35.75 13.73
N LEU A 140 18.15 36.13 12.65
CA LEU A 140 18.73 36.12 11.29
C LEU A 140 19.66 37.30 11.00
N GLY A 141 19.87 38.21 11.95
CA GLY A 141 20.78 39.36 11.81
C GLY A 141 20.48 40.22 10.57
N LEU A 142 19.26 40.15 10.04
CA LEU A 142 18.86 40.91 8.87
C LEU A 142 18.90 42.40 9.24
N PRO A 143 19.67 43.23 8.51
CA PRO A 143 19.65 44.66 8.77
C PRO A 143 18.20 45.15 8.58
N ASN A 144 17.70 45.92 9.55
CA ASN A 144 16.43 46.62 9.41
C ASN A 144 16.37 47.25 8.03
N ALA A 145 15.32 46.93 7.27
CA ALA A 145 15.11 47.51 5.95
C ALA A 145 15.32 49.03 6.06
N PRO A 146 16.12 49.66 5.17
CA PRO A 146 16.34 51.08 5.26
C PRO A 146 14.99 51.77 5.24
N SER A 147 14.69 52.52 6.30
CA SER A 147 13.50 53.36 6.40
C SER A 147 13.39 54.14 5.09
N GLY A 148 12.31 53.91 4.36
CA GLY A 148 12.06 54.56 3.07
C GLY A 148 12.24 56.07 3.19
N PRO A 149 12.66 56.76 2.12
CA PRO A 149 12.95 58.18 2.18
C PRO A 149 11.70 58.92 2.67
N GLY A 150 11.85 59.59 3.81
CA GLY A 150 10.79 60.35 4.44
C GLY A 150 10.18 61.33 3.45
N GLU A 151 8.85 61.32 3.40
CA GLU A 151 8.06 62.32 2.70
C GLU A 151 8.53 63.73 3.08
N LYS A 152 8.98 64.49 2.09
CA LYS A 152 8.88 65.96 2.04
C LYS A 152 8.67 66.39 0.59
#